data_AF-A0A929SSV6-F1
#
_entry.id   AF-A0A929SSV6-F1
#
_cell.length_a   1.000
_cell.length_b   1.000
_cell.length_c   1.000
_cell.angle_alpha   90.00
_cell.angle_beta   90.00
_cell.angle_gamma   90.00
#
_symmetry.space_group_name_H-M   'P 1'
#
loop_
_entity.id
_entity.type
_entity.pdbx_description
1 polymer ?
#
loop_
_entity_poly.entity_id
_entity_poly.type
_entity_poly.pdbx_seq_one_letter_code
_entity_poly.pdbx_strand_id
1 'polypeptide(L)'
;MKRTKGITLLALVITIVIMLLLAGVALQMAMGENGLIVKSTQAKKEQAKSELLEIVKLNYLNLKTKAIENSQPSPEYELSLSTTEFLDKYNIVDDNIVDKQGNIIETKQEILNTLKMLYPNKKIVGGVEIPESDKDKMILKLKVLDETKEIYFGAFGISESLTPIKIDYGNGTKGEISDLYNGITIEYSRGEYIIKVEETGYFSMGGQLHSFLGEGIEVEIIHWGKVTRNKEYFDERWNIRIPNVSKIYEPEPEEIVVFYENAKITEIPKDLFKNKRGIKDISRFIESKTIKSIPEDLFKECPDIERFSETFSGCENLESIPENLFKYNTKVKEFYQTFSRM
;
A
#
# COMPACT_ATOMS: atom_id res chain seq x y z
N MET A 1 87.21 -50.96 -5.34
CA MET A 1 85.84 -51.00 -4.77
C MET A 1 85.11 -49.70 -5.09
N LYS A 2 84.20 -49.70 -6.07
CA LYS A 2 83.34 -48.55 -6.40
C LYS A 2 82.33 -48.34 -5.25
N ARG A 3 82.51 -47.31 -4.42
CA ARG A 3 81.46 -46.85 -3.48
C ARG A 3 80.49 -45.94 -4.24
N THR A 4 79.29 -46.44 -4.42
CA THR A 4 78.20 -45.82 -5.19
C THR A 4 77.71 -44.53 -4.54
N LYS A 5 77.54 -43.48 -5.36
CA LYS A 5 76.87 -42.20 -5.03
C LYS A 5 75.36 -42.39 -4.84
N GLY A 6 74.92 -43.31 -3.98
CA GLY A 6 73.51 -43.64 -3.78
C GLY A 6 72.78 -42.71 -2.79
N ILE A 7 73.50 -42.19 -1.79
CA ILE A 7 72.93 -41.38 -0.70
C ILE A 7 72.60 -39.95 -1.16
N THR A 8 73.26 -39.45 -2.21
CA THR A 8 73.08 -38.09 -2.72
C THR A 8 71.79 -37.91 -3.53
N LEU A 9 71.35 -38.95 -4.24
CA LEU A 9 70.15 -38.87 -5.07
C LEU A 9 68.88 -38.97 -4.23
N LEU A 10 68.85 -39.87 -3.24
CA LEU A 10 67.68 -40.07 -2.38
C LEU A 10 67.39 -38.83 -1.52
N ALA A 11 68.44 -38.23 -0.94
CA ALA A 11 68.30 -36.99 -0.16
C ALA A 11 67.79 -35.83 -1.05
N LEU A 12 68.29 -35.73 -2.28
CA LEU A 12 67.83 -34.72 -3.26
C LEU A 12 66.37 -34.94 -3.66
N VAL A 13 65.95 -36.18 -3.88
CA VAL A 13 64.54 -36.50 -4.20
C VAL A 13 63.64 -36.13 -3.03
N ILE A 14 64.02 -36.46 -1.79
CA ILE A 14 63.23 -36.13 -0.59
C ILE A 14 63.09 -34.61 -0.42
N THR A 15 64.16 -33.83 -0.61
CA THR A 15 64.07 -32.37 -0.50
C THR A 15 63.19 -31.75 -1.58
N ILE A 16 63.25 -32.26 -2.82
CA ILE A 16 62.34 -31.83 -3.89
C ILE A 16 60.88 -32.15 -3.53
N VAL A 17 60.60 -33.36 -3.03
CA VAL A 17 59.24 -33.75 -2.62
C VAL A 17 58.72 -32.85 -1.49
N ILE A 18 59.55 -32.57 -0.47
CA ILE A 18 59.17 -31.67 0.63
C ILE A 18 58.91 -30.24 0.11
N MET A 19 59.76 -29.72 -0.78
CA MET A 19 59.54 -28.39 -1.37
C MET A 19 58.25 -28.35 -2.18
N LEU A 20 57.93 -29.39 -2.95
CA LEU A 20 56.68 -29.47 -3.71
C LEU A 20 55.45 -29.55 -2.80
N LEU A 21 55.52 -30.29 -1.69
CA LEU A 21 54.44 -30.36 -0.69
C LEU A 21 54.23 -29.00 0.01
N LEU A 22 55.31 -28.34 0.42
CA LEU A 22 55.25 -26.99 1.03
C LEU A 22 54.71 -25.96 0.05
N ALA A 23 55.13 -26.01 -1.22
CA ALA A 23 54.59 -25.15 -2.28
C ALA A 23 53.09 -25.40 -2.50
N GLY A 24 52.65 -26.67 -2.45
CA GLY A 24 51.24 -27.03 -2.54
C GLY A 24 50.39 -26.43 -1.41
N VAL A 25 50.84 -26.55 -0.16
CA VAL A 25 50.14 -25.96 1.00
C VAL A 25 50.14 -24.42 0.92
N ALA A 26 51.26 -23.81 0.53
CA ALA A 26 51.35 -22.36 0.37
C ALA A 26 50.41 -21.84 -0.72
N LEU A 27 50.32 -22.52 -1.87
CA LEU A 27 49.38 -22.18 -2.94
C LEU A 27 47.94 -22.36 -2.49
N GLN A 28 47.61 -23.43 -1.76
CA GLN A 28 46.26 -23.63 -1.21
C GLN A 28 45.89 -22.53 -0.20
N MET A 29 46.81 -22.11 0.66
CA MET A 29 46.61 -20.99 1.59
C MET A 29 46.51 -19.63 0.90
N ALA A 30 47.13 -19.45 -0.27
CA ALA A 30 47.06 -18.20 -1.02
C ALA A 30 45.81 -18.12 -1.92
N MET A 31 45.56 -19.17 -2.71
CA MET A 31 44.60 -19.17 -3.84
C MET A 31 43.43 -20.14 -3.67
N GLY A 32 43.42 -21.00 -2.65
CA GLY A 32 42.27 -21.86 -2.38
C GLY A 32 41.01 -21.07 -2.02
N GLU A 33 39.86 -21.73 -1.96
CA GLU A 33 38.56 -21.10 -1.64
C GLU A 33 38.59 -20.34 -0.30
N ASN A 34 39.34 -20.85 0.68
CA ASN A 34 39.56 -20.19 1.99
C ASN A 34 40.90 -19.44 2.06
N GLY A 35 41.56 -19.27 0.92
CA GLY A 35 42.86 -18.64 0.79
C GLY A 35 42.82 -17.13 1.01
N LEU A 36 43.99 -16.56 1.28
CA LEU A 36 44.13 -15.14 1.64
C LEU A 36 43.61 -14.21 0.53
N ILE A 37 43.84 -14.56 -0.74
CA ILE A 37 43.44 -13.73 -1.88
C ILE A 37 41.92 -13.68 -2.01
N VAL A 38 41.24 -14.84 -1.90
CA VAL A 38 39.77 -14.91 -1.96
C VAL A 38 39.16 -14.12 -0.79
N LYS A 39 39.65 -14.32 0.43
CA LYS A 39 39.21 -13.57 1.61
C LYS A 39 39.43 -12.06 1.48
N SER A 40 40.58 -11.64 0.96
CA SER A 40 40.86 -10.22 0.75
C SER A 40 39.93 -9.60 -0.29
N THR A 41 39.58 -10.35 -1.34
CA THR A 41 38.67 -9.92 -2.40
C THR A 41 37.23 -9.83 -1.87
N GLN A 42 36.80 -10.81 -1.08
CA GLN A 42 35.49 -10.79 -0.42
C GLN A 42 35.39 -9.63 0.56
N ALA A 43 36.39 -9.43 1.42
CA ALA A 43 36.42 -8.32 2.37
C ALA A 43 36.35 -6.96 1.66
N LYS A 44 37.05 -6.81 0.53
CA LYS A 44 36.97 -5.61 -0.30
C LYS A 44 35.56 -5.39 -0.87
N LYS A 45 34.88 -6.45 -1.32
CA LYS A 45 33.50 -6.37 -1.82
C LYS A 45 32.52 -6.01 -0.70
N GLU A 46 32.64 -6.62 0.47
CA GLU A 46 31.80 -6.33 1.63
C GLU A 46 31.99 -4.90 2.13
N GLN A 47 33.24 -4.41 2.15
CA GLN A 47 33.55 -3.02 2.45
C GLN A 47 32.89 -2.07 1.44
N ALA A 48 33.06 -2.31 0.13
CA ALA A 48 32.45 -1.49 -0.91
C ALA A 48 30.91 -1.47 -0.80
N LYS A 49 30.29 -2.62 -0.48
CA LYS A 49 28.85 -2.72 -0.23
C LYS A 49 28.43 -1.91 0.99
N SER A 50 29.21 -1.95 2.08
CA SER A 50 28.93 -1.19 3.30
C SER A 50 29.01 0.32 3.03
N GLU A 51 30.04 0.78 2.33
CA GLU A 51 30.22 2.19 1.96
C GLU A 51 29.10 2.69 1.04
N LEU A 52 28.75 1.90 0.02
CA LEU A 52 27.61 2.17 -0.85
C LEU A 52 26.33 2.33 -0.05
N LEU A 53 26.06 1.39 0.86
CA LEU A 53 24.85 1.40 1.67
C LEU A 53 24.80 2.62 2.60
N GLU A 54 25.91 3.01 3.21
CA GLU A 54 25.99 4.20 4.07
C GLU A 54 25.66 5.49 3.31
N ILE A 55 26.23 5.66 2.12
CA ILE A 55 25.96 6.84 1.26
C ILE A 55 24.49 6.89 0.87
N VAL A 56 23.95 5.77 0.39
CA VAL A 56 22.57 5.70 -0.08
C VAL A 56 21.58 5.97 1.05
N LYS A 57 21.84 5.43 2.26
CA LYS A 57 21.06 5.72 3.48
C LYS A 57 21.06 7.21 3.81
N LEU A 58 22.24 7.84 3.83
CA LEU A 58 22.37 9.25 4.16
C LEU A 58 21.65 10.14 3.14
N ASN A 59 21.82 9.85 1.85
CA ASN A 59 21.13 10.55 0.77
C ASN A 59 19.61 10.44 0.91
N TYR A 60 19.09 9.24 1.18
CA TYR A 60 17.66 9.04 1.39
C TYR A 60 17.12 9.81 2.60
N LEU A 61 17.83 9.78 3.74
CA LEU A 61 17.44 10.54 4.92
C LEU A 61 17.43 12.05 4.65
N ASN A 62 18.43 12.57 3.93
CA ASN A 62 18.46 13.98 3.54
C ASN A 62 17.27 14.37 2.65
N LEU A 63 16.91 13.52 1.67
CA LEU A 63 15.72 13.72 0.84
C LEU A 63 14.44 13.69 1.68
N LYS A 64 14.33 12.75 2.63
CA LYS A 64 13.19 12.63 3.53
C LYS A 64 13.04 13.86 4.44
N THR A 65 14.13 14.37 5.00
CA THR A 65 14.12 15.60 5.81
C THR A 65 13.61 16.79 5.00
N LYS A 66 14.11 16.97 3.76
CA LYS A 66 13.64 18.03 2.86
C LYS A 66 12.16 17.90 2.50
N ALA A 67 11.67 16.67 2.31
CA ALA A 67 10.26 16.44 2.04
C ALA A 67 9.38 16.85 3.24
N ILE A 68 9.81 16.52 4.46
CA ILE A 68 9.11 16.89 5.71
C ILE A 68 9.08 18.42 5.87
N GLU A 69 10.20 19.11 5.66
CA GLU A 69 10.27 20.58 5.74
C GLU A 69 9.30 21.28 4.78
N ASN A 70 9.10 20.69 3.60
CA ASN A 70 8.22 21.22 2.56
C ASN A 70 6.79 20.66 2.60
N SER A 71 6.42 19.87 3.62
CA SER A 71 5.12 19.17 3.70
C SER A 71 4.79 18.32 2.46
N GLN A 72 5.82 17.72 1.86
CA GLN A 72 5.72 16.82 0.71
C GLN A 72 5.65 15.36 1.16
N PRO A 73 5.06 14.46 0.36
CA PRO A 73 5.09 13.03 0.65
C PRO A 73 6.52 12.50 0.71
N SER A 74 6.73 11.37 1.40
CA SER A 74 8.04 10.72 1.44
C SER A 74 8.58 10.46 0.02
N PRO A 75 9.89 10.70 -0.21
CA PRO A 75 10.49 10.53 -1.52
C PRO A 75 10.52 9.06 -1.95
N GLU A 76 10.57 8.83 -3.26
CA GLU A 76 10.90 7.51 -3.82
C GLU A 76 12.32 7.12 -3.44
N TYR A 77 12.54 5.84 -3.12
CA TYR A 77 13.85 5.33 -2.68
C TYR A 77 14.90 5.48 -3.80
N GLU A 78 14.49 5.34 -5.05
CA GLU A 78 15.29 5.44 -6.26
C GLU A 78 15.97 6.80 -6.41
N LEU A 79 15.39 7.88 -5.85
CA LEU A 79 15.99 9.21 -5.86
C LEU A 79 17.32 9.26 -5.10
N SER A 80 17.52 8.38 -4.09
CA SER A 80 18.80 8.29 -3.36
C SER A 80 19.97 7.80 -4.23
N LEU A 81 19.66 7.15 -5.36
CA LEU A 81 20.63 6.68 -6.37
C LEU A 81 20.82 7.68 -7.52
N SER A 82 20.19 8.85 -7.44
CA SER A 82 20.27 9.91 -8.45
C SER A 82 20.87 11.21 -7.90
N THR A 83 21.32 11.21 -6.63
CA THR A 83 21.95 12.39 -6.04
C THR A 83 23.39 12.55 -6.53
N THR A 84 23.90 13.78 -6.48
CA THR A 84 25.28 14.08 -6.87
C THR A 84 26.28 13.24 -6.07
N GLU A 85 26.06 13.07 -4.76
CA GLU A 85 26.94 12.29 -3.88
C GLU A 85 27.03 10.81 -4.29
N PHE A 86 25.92 10.25 -4.79
CA PHE A 86 25.93 8.90 -5.35
C PHE A 86 26.64 8.87 -6.70
N LEU A 87 26.25 9.77 -7.61
CA LEU A 87 26.78 9.83 -8.97
C LEU A 87 28.26 10.20 -9.04
N ASP A 88 28.83 10.82 -8.01
CA ASP A 88 30.27 11.09 -7.93
C ASP A 88 31.09 9.82 -7.70
N LYS A 89 30.52 8.79 -7.05
CA LYS A 89 31.23 7.57 -6.66
C LYS A 89 30.81 6.32 -7.43
N TYR A 90 29.58 6.27 -7.90
CA TYR A 90 29.01 5.08 -8.51
C TYR A 90 28.38 5.40 -9.86
N ASN A 91 28.15 4.34 -10.64
CA ASN A 91 27.30 4.38 -11.83
C ASN A 91 26.29 3.23 -11.74
N ILE A 92 25.19 3.36 -12.49
CA ILE A 92 24.24 2.26 -12.70
C ILE A 92 24.42 1.79 -14.14
N VAL A 93 24.71 0.50 -14.32
CA VAL A 93 24.82 -0.15 -15.63
C VAL A 93 23.90 -1.36 -15.59
N ASP A 94 22.90 -1.35 -16.46
CA ASP A 94 21.75 -2.25 -16.41
C ASP A 94 21.09 -2.20 -15.01
N ASP A 95 21.06 -3.31 -14.28
CA ASP A 95 20.53 -3.40 -12.92
C ASP A 95 21.62 -3.43 -11.83
N ASN A 96 22.89 -3.22 -12.20
CA ASN A 96 24.02 -3.28 -11.26
C ASN A 96 24.53 -1.90 -10.89
N ILE A 97 24.88 -1.74 -9.61
CA ILE A 97 25.63 -0.60 -9.12
C ILE A 97 27.12 -0.94 -9.20
N VAL A 98 27.85 -0.13 -9.96
CA VAL A 98 29.28 -0.30 -10.21
C VAL A 98 30.08 0.87 -9.65
N ASP A 99 31.31 0.62 -9.21
CA ASP A 99 32.26 1.68 -8.91
C ASP A 99 32.73 2.42 -10.19
N LYS A 100 33.50 3.50 -10.04
CA LYS A 100 34.06 4.25 -11.18
C LYS A 100 35.06 3.45 -12.01
N GLN A 101 35.52 2.30 -11.53
CA GLN A 101 36.40 1.38 -12.24
C GLN A 101 35.62 0.28 -12.99
N GLY A 102 34.29 0.20 -12.80
CA GLY A 102 33.40 -0.77 -13.45
C GLY A 102 33.21 -2.07 -12.67
N ASN A 103 33.67 -2.18 -11.42
CA ASN A 103 33.44 -3.37 -10.61
C ASN A 103 32.02 -3.37 -10.04
N ILE A 104 31.32 -4.51 -10.17
CA ILE A 104 29.98 -4.70 -9.61
C ILE A 104 30.07 -4.83 -8.09
N ILE A 105 29.36 -3.95 -7.38
CA ILE A 105 29.27 -3.96 -5.92
C ILE A 105 28.03 -4.76 -5.50
N GLU A 106 26.87 -4.35 -6.00
CA GLU A 106 25.57 -4.90 -5.66
C GLU A 106 24.53 -4.56 -6.74
N THR A 107 23.39 -5.25 -6.73
CA THR A 107 22.25 -4.89 -7.59
C THR A 107 21.49 -3.68 -7.05
N LYS A 108 20.91 -2.90 -7.97
CA LYS A 108 20.00 -1.78 -7.65
C LYS A 108 18.83 -2.26 -6.78
N GLN A 109 18.22 -3.40 -7.14
CA GLN A 109 17.06 -3.94 -6.43
C GLN A 109 17.37 -4.28 -4.97
N GLU A 110 18.52 -4.89 -4.69
CA GLU A 110 18.90 -5.29 -3.33
C GLU A 110 19.14 -4.07 -2.42
N ILE A 111 19.77 -3.02 -2.95
CA ILE A 111 19.94 -1.75 -2.22
C ILE A 111 18.59 -1.10 -1.92
N LEU A 112 17.66 -1.07 -2.89
CA LEU A 112 16.33 -0.50 -2.69
C LEU A 112 15.50 -1.31 -1.70
N ASN A 113 15.57 -2.65 -1.74
CA ASN A 113 14.93 -3.52 -0.75
C ASN A 113 15.46 -3.26 0.66
N THR A 114 16.79 -3.10 0.78
CA THR A 114 17.43 -2.78 2.07
C THR A 114 16.95 -1.43 2.61
N LEU A 115 16.87 -0.39 1.76
CA LEU A 115 16.34 0.91 2.17
C LEU A 115 14.87 0.84 2.60
N LYS A 116 14.03 0.12 1.86
CA LYS A 116 12.62 -0.10 2.20
C LYS A 116 12.46 -0.75 3.58
N MET A 117 13.31 -1.72 3.89
CA MET A 117 13.31 -2.39 5.19
C MET A 117 13.75 -1.46 6.32
N LEU A 118 14.75 -0.61 6.09
CA LEU A 118 15.33 0.26 7.13
C LEU A 118 14.54 1.55 7.35
N TYR A 119 13.94 2.09 6.30
CA TYR A 119 13.21 3.36 6.33
C TYR A 119 11.84 3.22 5.68
N PRO A 120 10.94 2.38 6.23
CA PRO A 120 9.61 2.23 5.69
C PRO A 120 8.92 3.60 5.58
N ASN A 121 8.32 3.86 4.42
CA ASN A 121 7.51 5.05 4.19
C ASN A 121 6.23 4.92 5.02
N LYS A 122 6.19 5.66 6.12
CA LYS A 122 5.03 5.75 7.00
C LYS A 122 4.16 6.88 6.51
N LYS A 123 3.08 6.56 5.81
CA LYS A 123 2.08 7.53 5.40
C LYS A 123 1.17 7.80 6.60
N ILE A 124 0.94 9.05 6.97
CA ILE A 124 0.02 9.40 8.07
C ILE A 124 -1.19 10.09 7.45
N VAL A 125 -2.38 9.54 7.67
CA VAL A 125 -3.65 10.10 7.19
C VAL A 125 -4.66 10.09 8.34
N GLY A 126 -5.36 11.20 8.58
CA GLY A 126 -6.34 11.29 9.67
C GLY A 126 -5.78 10.96 11.07
N GLY A 127 -4.48 11.19 11.28
CA GLY A 127 -3.76 10.84 12.52
C GLY A 127 -3.48 9.34 12.70
N VAL A 128 -3.69 8.53 11.66
CA VAL A 128 -3.42 7.09 11.65
C VAL A 128 -2.17 6.82 10.81
N GLU A 129 -1.21 6.09 11.39
CA GLU A 129 -0.03 5.63 10.67
C GLU A 129 -0.37 4.43 9.77
N ILE A 130 -0.01 4.54 8.50
CA ILE A 130 -0.14 3.52 7.46
C ILE A 130 1.28 3.05 7.13
N PRO A 131 1.73 1.94 7.72
CA PRO A 131 3.01 1.34 7.35
C PRO A 131 2.92 0.73 5.96
N GLU A 132 4.07 0.52 5.31
CA GLU A 132 4.18 -0.12 4.00
C GLU A 132 3.47 -1.48 3.93
N SER A 133 3.42 -2.23 5.04
CA SER A 133 2.72 -3.52 5.13
C SER A 133 1.20 -3.42 5.03
N ASP A 134 0.63 -2.23 5.24
CA ASP A 134 -0.82 -1.99 5.22
C ASP A 134 -1.23 -1.09 4.03
N LYS A 135 -0.30 -0.75 3.13
CA LYS A 135 -0.56 0.15 1.99
C LYS A 135 -1.62 -0.35 1.01
N ASP A 136 -1.82 -1.67 0.95
CA ASP A 136 -2.79 -2.30 0.05
C ASP A 136 -4.12 -2.58 0.78
N LYS A 137 -4.20 -2.28 2.08
CA LYS A 137 -5.38 -2.54 2.91
C LYS A 137 -6.29 -1.32 2.96
N MET A 138 -7.58 -1.55 2.97
CA MET A 138 -8.54 -0.50 3.33
C MET A 138 -8.49 -0.28 4.83
N ILE A 139 -8.36 0.98 5.27
CA ILE A 139 -8.22 1.37 6.67
C ILE A 139 -9.36 2.33 7.02
N LEU A 140 -10.11 1.95 8.05
CA LEU A 140 -11.24 2.72 8.56
C LEU A 140 -11.01 3.01 10.04
N LYS A 141 -11.27 4.24 10.47
CA LYS A 141 -11.35 4.59 11.89
C LYS A 141 -12.82 4.56 12.30
N LEU A 142 -13.20 3.56 13.08
CA LEU A 142 -14.51 3.43 13.69
C LEU A 142 -14.51 4.14 15.05
N LYS A 143 -15.50 5.01 15.28
CA LYS A 143 -15.79 5.60 16.59
C LYS A 143 -17.13 5.09 17.07
N VAL A 144 -17.12 4.37 18.18
CA VAL A 144 -18.35 3.89 18.83
C VAL A 144 -18.74 4.89 19.90
N LEU A 145 -19.91 5.48 19.74
CA LEU A 145 -20.44 6.55 20.60
C LEU A 145 -21.36 5.99 21.70
N ASP A 146 -22.09 4.91 21.39
CA ASP A 146 -22.91 4.20 22.36
C ASP A 146 -22.03 3.44 23.38
N GLU A 147 -22.60 3.05 24.53
CA GLU A 147 -21.86 2.26 25.53
C GLU A 147 -21.38 0.93 24.95
N THR A 148 -22.26 0.26 24.21
CA THR A 148 -21.96 -0.90 23.37
C THR A 148 -22.69 -0.78 22.04
N LYS A 149 -22.11 -1.36 20.99
CA LYS A 149 -22.73 -1.45 19.67
C LYS A 149 -22.33 -2.72 18.95
N GLU A 150 -23.31 -3.40 18.39
CA GLU A 150 -23.09 -4.51 17.46
C GLU A 150 -22.92 -3.97 16.03
N ILE A 151 -21.85 -4.39 15.37
CA ILE A 151 -21.54 -3.98 13.99
C ILE A 151 -21.38 -5.23 13.14
N TYR A 152 -22.14 -5.28 12.05
CA TYR A 152 -22.05 -6.30 11.02
C TYR A 152 -20.90 -5.99 10.05
N PHE A 153 -20.21 -7.04 9.59
CA PHE A 153 -19.23 -7.03 8.52
C PHE A 153 -19.51 -8.15 7.52
N GLY A 154 -19.46 -7.87 6.22
CA GLY A 154 -19.72 -8.86 5.17
C GLY A 154 -19.74 -8.27 3.76
N ALA A 155 -20.57 -8.82 2.87
CA ALA A 155 -20.75 -8.31 1.50
C ALA A 155 -22.22 -8.23 1.03
N PHE A 156 -23.18 -8.27 1.98
CA PHE A 156 -24.60 -7.95 1.82
C PHE A 156 -25.26 -8.49 0.54
N GLY A 157 -25.72 -9.74 0.57
CA GLY A 157 -26.58 -10.31 -0.48
C GLY A 157 -25.86 -11.01 -1.63
N ILE A 158 -24.59 -11.41 -1.46
CA ILE A 158 -23.83 -12.20 -2.45
C ILE A 158 -23.43 -13.53 -1.84
N SER A 159 -23.78 -14.66 -2.50
CA SER A 159 -23.45 -16.01 -2.04
C SER A 159 -22.35 -16.70 -2.86
N GLU A 160 -21.47 -17.37 -2.10
CA GLU A 160 -20.60 -18.54 -2.35
C GLU A 160 -19.51 -18.53 -3.43
N SER A 161 -19.41 -17.57 -4.34
CA SER A 161 -18.35 -17.58 -5.38
C SER A 161 -17.26 -16.51 -5.26
N LEU A 162 -17.25 -15.75 -4.17
CA LEU A 162 -16.29 -14.66 -3.96
C LEU A 162 -15.27 -14.99 -2.86
N THR A 163 -14.11 -14.36 -2.91
CA THR A 163 -13.01 -14.58 -1.96
C THR A 163 -13.38 -14.18 -0.52
N PRO A 164 -12.96 -14.94 0.50
CA PRO A 164 -13.21 -14.53 1.88
C PRO A 164 -12.60 -13.15 2.20
N ILE A 165 -13.29 -12.35 3.01
CA ILE A 165 -12.77 -11.05 3.47
C ILE A 165 -11.91 -11.27 4.71
N LYS A 166 -10.62 -10.96 4.60
CA LYS A 166 -9.71 -10.96 5.75
C LYS A 166 -9.70 -9.59 6.40
N ILE A 167 -9.92 -9.56 7.71
CA ILE A 167 -10.15 -8.32 8.45
C ILE A 167 -9.48 -8.35 9.82
N ASP A 168 -8.85 -7.24 10.17
CA ASP A 168 -8.48 -6.86 11.54
C ASP A 168 -9.57 -5.92 12.06
N TYR A 169 -10.27 -6.34 13.09
CA TYR A 169 -11.43 -5.61 13.63
C TYR A 169 -11.02 -4.40 14.49
N GLY A 170 -9.72 -4.20 14.74
CA GLY A 170 -9.20 -3.09 15.53
C GLY A 170 -9.41 -3.23 17.04
N ASN A 171 -10.12 -4.27 17.49
CA ASN A 171 -10.33 -4.61 18.91
C ASN A 171 -9.34 -5.66 19.44
N GLY A 172 -8.26 -5.95 18.70
CA GLY A 172 -7.29 -6.98 19.01
C GLY A 172 -7.61 -8.37 18.42
N THR A 173 -8.77 -8.53 17.79
CA THR A 173 -9.15 -9.76 17.07
C THR A 173 -9.03 -9.60 15.55
N LYS A 174 -8.76 -10.71 14.87
CA LYS A 174 -8.73 -10.81 13.41
C LYS A 174 -9.62 -11.95 12.97
N GLY A 175 -10.16 -11.87 11.76
CA GLY A 175 -11.02 -12.90 11.21
C GLY A 175 -10.95 -13.01 9.70
N GLU A 176 -11.59 -14.07 9.21
CA GLU A 176 -11.81 -14.33 7.79
C GLU A 176 -13.29 -14.62 7.58
N ILE A 177 -13.98 -13.73 6.87
CA ILE A 177 -15.42 -13.80 6.62
C ILE A 177 -15.63 -14.59 5.34
N SER A 178 -15.98 -15.87 5.48
CA SER A 178 -16.27 -16.76 4.35
C SER A 178 -17.76 -16.76 3.96
N ASP A 179 -18.65 -16.67 4.95
CA ASP A 179 -20.08 -16.48 4.71
C ASP A 179 -20.35 -14.98 4.47
N LEU A 180 -20.21 -14.55 3.22
CA LEU A 180 -20.37 -13.15 2.82
C LEU A 180 -21.84 -12.69 2.82
N TYR A 181 -22.79 -13.64 2.78
CA TYR A 181 -24.20 -13.36 2.80
C TYR A 181 -24.67 -13.01 4.22
N ASN A 182 -24.41 -13.90 5.19
CA ASN A 182 -24.76 -13.68 6.60
C ASN A 182 -23.71 -12.88 7.36
N GLY A 183 -22.51 -12.71 6.82
CA GLY A 183 -21.43 -11.94 7.42
C GLY A 183 -21.07 -12.40 8.83
N ILE A 184 -20.56 -11.46 9.62
CA ILE A 184 -20.27 -11.63 11.04
C ILE A 184 -20.62 -10.35 11.79
N THR A 185 -21.14 -10.49 13.01
CA THR A 185 -21.38 -9.37 13.91
C THR A 185 -20.32 -9.36 15.01
N ILE A 186 -19.74 -8.19 15.26
CA ILE A 186 -18.79 -7.97 16.36
C ILE A 186 -19.38 -6.91 17.29
N GLU A 187 -19.38 -7.19 18.59
CA GLU A 187 -19.73 -6.21 19.62
C GLU A 187 -18.51 -5.34 19.94
N TYR A 188 -18.72 -4.03 19.96
CA TYR A 188 -17.74 -3.04 20.39
C TYR A 188 -18.26 -2.28 21.60
N SER A 189 -17.38 -1.98 22.55
CA SER A 189 -17.63 -0.97 23.57
C SER A 189 -17.36 0.43 23.02
N ARG A 190 -17.80 1.47 23.74
CA ARG A 190 -17.43 2.86 23.43
C ARG A 190 -15.92 3.02 23.26
N GLY A 191 -15.49 3.62 22.15
CA GLY A 191 -14.07 3.82 21.87
C GLY A 191 -13.77 4.11 20.40
N GLU A 192 -12.47 4.26 20.10
CA GLU A 192 -11.97 4.37 18.73
C GLU A 192 -11.22 3.08 18.35
N TYR A 193 -11.48 2.59 17.15
CA TYR A 193 -10.92 1.34 16.62
C TYR A 193 -10.40 1.56 15.20
N ILE A 194 -9.23 1.01 14.89
CA ILE A 194 -8.66 1.04 13.55
C ILE A 194 -8.91 -0.30 12.89
N ILE A 195 -9.90 -0.34 12.01
CA ILE A 195 -10.26 -1.52 11.23
C ILE A 195 -9.39 -1.56 9.98
N LYS A 196 -8.85 -2.74 9.66
CA LYS A 196 -8.05 -2.96 8.45
C LYS A 196 -8.61 -4.14 7.69
N VAL A 197 -8.98 -3.91 6.44
CA VAL A 197 -9.49 -4.95 5.53
C VAL A 197 -8.40 -5.20 4.49
N GLU A 198 -7.98 -6.46 4.35
CA GLU A 198 -7.04 -6.85 3.28
C GLU A 198 -7.63 -6.55 1.90
N GLU A 199 -6.80 -6.59 0.84
CA GLU A 199 -7.24 -6.33 -0.53
C GLU A 199 -8.55 -7.07 -0.86
N THR A 200 -9.59 -6.30 -1.16
CA THR A 200 -10.92 -6.81 -1.47
C THR A 200 -11.56 -5.98 -2.58
N GLY A 201 -12.51 -6.58 -3.30
CA GLY A 201 -13.34 -5.88 -4.27
C GLY A 201 -14.69 -5.42 -3.73
N TYR A 202 -15.03 -5.80 -2.51
CA TYR A 202 -16.33 -5.57 -1.91
C TYR A 202 -16.25 -5.60 -0.40
N PHE A 203 -17.09 -4.81 0.26
CA PHE A 203 -17.12 -4.72 1.71
C PHE A 203 -18.37 -3.99 2.18
N SER A 204 -19.08 -4.57 3.12
CA SER A 204 -20.17 -3.90 3.82
C SER A 204 -19.88 -3.93 5.31
N MET A 205 -20.02 -2.77 5.95
CA MET A 205 -20.16 -2.68 7.40
C MET A 205 -21.49 -2.01 7.77
N GLY A 206 -21.98 -2.23 8.99
CA GLY A 206 -23.18 -1.54 9.47
C GLY A 206 -24.20 -2.44 10.13
N GLY A 207 -25.48 -2.26 9.74
CA GLY A 207 -26.58 -3.11 10.20
C GLY A 207 -26.65 -4.41 9.40
N GLN A 208 -27.36 -5.40 9.97
CA GLN A 208 -27.66 -6.67 9.30
C GLN A 208 -28.41 -6.46 7.97
N LEU A 209 -28.53 -7.52 7.18
CA LEU A 209 -29.19 -7.50 5.87
C LEU A 209 -30.53 -6.71 5.90
N HIS A 210 -30.66 -5.78 4.97
CA HIS A 210 -31.74 -4.80 4.81
C HIS A 210 -32.03 -3.87 6.00
N SER A 211 -31.13 -3.77 6.98
CA SER A 211 -31.28 -2.90 8.15
C SER A 211 -30.27 -1.76 8.15
N PHE A 212 -30.79 -0.54 8.37
CA PHE A 212 -29.98 0.63 8.70
C PHE A 212 -29.38 0.43 10.09
N LEU A 213 -28.08 0.64 10.26
CA LEU A 213 -27.47 0.57 11.60
C LEU A 213 -28.05 1.64 12.55
N GLY A 214 -28.52 2.74 11.96
CA GLY A 214 -28.96 3.93 12.69
C GLY A 214 -27.76 4.73 13.23
N GLU A 215 -27.99 5.47 14.31
CA GLU A 215 -26.98 6.27 15.01
C GLU A 215 -26.08 5.43 15.93
N GLY A 216 -25.13 6.08 16.61
CA GLY A 216 -24.32 5.46 17.68
C GLY A 216 -22.91 5.05 17.28
N ILE A 217 -22.57 5.22 16.00
CA ILE A 217 -21.19 5.14 15.50
C ILE A 217 -20.91 6.25 14.50
N GLU A 218 -19.62 6.55 14.31
CA GLU A 218 -19.11 7.31 13.17
C GLU A 218 -17.95 6.55 12.53
N VAL A 219 -17.78 6.72 11.22
CA VAL A 219 -16.67 6.12 10.47
C VAL A 219 -15.87 7.20 9.76
N GLU A 220 -14.55 7.22 9.95
CA GLU A 220 -13.65 7.99 9.10
C GLU A 220 -12.93 7.05 8.12
N ILE A 221 -12.96 7.38 6.83
CA ILE A 221 -12.26 6.62 5.78
C ILE A 221 -10.85 7.17 5.65
N ILE A 222 -9.88 6.41 6.17
CA ILE A 222 -8.49 6.81 6.27
C ILE A 222 -7.73 6.50 4.99
N HIS A 223 -7.90 5.28 4.48
CA HIS A 223 -7.17 4.80 3.32
C HIS A 223 -7.98 3.75 2.58
N TRP A 224 -8.01 3.83 1.25
CA TRP A 224 -8.71 2.82 0.45
C TRP A 224 -7.90 1.55 0.20
N GLY A 225 -6.57 1.65 0.19
CA GLY A 225 -5.70 0.54 -0.20
C GLY A 225 -5.88 0.13 -1.66
N LYS A 226 -5.58 -1.13 -1.97
CA LYS A 226 -5.80 -1.71 -3.29
C LYS A 226 -7.18 -2.38 -3.29
N VAL A 227 -8.06 -1.89 -4.17
CA VAL A 227 -9.45 -2.34 -4.28
C VAL A 227 -9.76 -2.62 -5.74
N THR A 228 -10.20 -3.84 -6.06
CA THR A 228 -10.50 -4.26 -7.44
C THR A 228 -11.96 -4.66 -7.55
N ARG A 229 -12.77 -3.93 -8.33
CA ARG A 229 -14.20 -4.24 -8.47
C ARG A 229 -14.40 -5.37 -9.48
N ASN A 230 -15.11 -6.42 -9.07
CA ASN A 230 -15.59 -7.42 -10.03
C ASN A 230 -16.81 -6.88 -10.80
N LYS A 231 -16.59 -6.44 -12.03
CA LYS A 231 -17.64 -5.87 -12.89
C LYS A 231 -18.75 -6.87 -13.22
N GLU A 232 -18.50 -8.17 -13.24
CA GLU A 232 -19.56 -9.16 -13.53
C GLU A 232 -20.63 -9.19 -12.44
N TYR A 233 -20.24 -9.02 -11.18
CA TYR A 233 -21.16 -9.07 -10.03
C TYR A 233 -21.70 -7.70 -9.64
N PHE A 234 -20.87 -6.67 -9.79
CA PHE A 234 -21.17 -5.33 -9.31
C PHE A 234 -21.50 -4.36 -10.43
N ASP A 235 -21.74 -4.80 -11.67
CA ASP A 235 -22.17 -3.87 -12.71
C ASP A 235 -23.43 -3.13 -12.25
N GLU A 236 -23.41 -1.82 -12.42
CA GLU A 236 -24.51 -0.93 -12.01
C GLU A 236 -24.92 -0.99 -10.53
N ARG A 237 -24.08 -1.59 -9.66
CA ARG A 237 -24.29 -1.71 -8.22
C ARG A 237 -23.11 -1.17 -7.42
N TRP A 238 -23.39 -0.79 -6.17
CA TRP A 238 -22.34 -0.52 -5.19
C TRP A 238 -21.67 -1.84 -4.79
N ASN A 239 -20.37 -1.77 -4.55
CA ASN A 239 -19.57 -2.89 -4.03
C ASN A 239 -19.09 -2.63 -2.61
N ILE A 240 -19.11 -1.37 -2.16
CA ILE A 240 -18.76 -1.00 -0.79
C ILE A 240 -19.95 -0.29 -0.12
N ARG A 241 -20.30 -0.64 1.12
CA ARG A 241 -21.28 0.07 1.94
C ARG A 241 -20.66 0.44 3.28
N ILE A 242 -20.68 1.73 3.60
CA ILE A 242 -20.14 2.27 4.85
C ILE A 242 -21.15 3.28 5.41
N PRO A 243 -21.72 3.04 6.60
CA PRO A 243 -22.67 3.92 7.23
C PRO A 243 -21.96 5.01 8.05
N ASN A 244 -22.68 6.09 8.34
CA ASN A 244 -22.28 7.13 9.28
C ASN A 244 -20.88 7.70 9.02
N VAL A 245 -20.49 7.82 7.74
CA VAL A 245 -19.18 8.36 7.37
C VAL A 245 -19.11 9.82 7.77
N SER A 246 -18.20 10.18 8.68
CA SER A 246 -18.03 11.54 9.18
C SER A 246 -16.85 12.28 8.55
N LYS A 247 -15.87 11.56 7.99
CA LYS A 247 -14.75 12.11 7.20
C LYS A 247 -14.25 11.15 6.14
N ILE A 248 -13.78 11.70 5.03
CA ILE A 248 -13.10 10.98 3.95
C ILE A 248 -11.80 11.72 3.66
N TYR A 249 -10.65 11.07 3.85
CA TYR A 249 -9.35 11.71 3.68
C TYR A 249 -8.75 11.53 2.29
N GLU A 250 -9.28 10.61 1.50
CA GLU A 250 -8.75 10.25 0.20
C GLU A 250 -9.85 10.20 -0.87
N PRO A 251 -9.53 10.62 -2.12
CA PRO A 251 -10.41 10.39 -3.26
C PRO A 251 -10.70 8.90 -3.40
N GLU A 252 -11.89 8.56 -3.88
CA GLU A 252 -12.21 7.17 -4.14
C GLU A 252 -11.33 6.59 -5.27
N PRO A 253 -10.95 5.30 -5.21
CA PRO A 253 -10.37 4.56 -6.33
C PRO A 253 -11.26 4.59 -7.58
N GLU A 254 -10.63 4.42 -8.75
CA GLU A 254 -11.26 4.58 -10.07
C GLU A 254 -12.53 3.74 -10.26
N GLU A 255 -12.50 2.44 -9.93
CA GLU A 255 -13.56 1.52 -10.33
C GLU A 255 -14.65 1.30 -9.28
N ILE A 256 -14.44 1.73 -8.03
CA ILE A 256 -15.35 1.37 -6.92
C ILE A 256 -16.65 2.19 -6.97
N VAL A 257 -17.72 1.70 -6.36
CA VAL A 257 -18.95 2.44 -6.11
C VAL A 257 -19.33 2.22 -4.66
N VAL A 258 -19.45 3.32 -3.93
CA VAL A 258 -19.67 3.32 -2.48
C VAL A 258 -21.10 3.75 -2.17
N PHE A 259 -21.74 3.01 -1.28
CA PHE A 259 -23.00 3.36 -0.65
C PHE A 259 -22.70 4.00 0.71
N TYR A 260 -22.71 5.34 0.73
CA TYR A 260 -22.59 6.14 1.95
C TYR A 260 -23.97 6.28 2.59
N GLU A 261 -24.25 5.44 3.57
CA GLU A 261 -25.52 5.45 4.29
C GLU A 261 -25.47 6.41 5.47
N ASN A 262 -26.46 7.28 5.64
CA ASN A 262 -26.56 8.20 6.78
C ASN A 262 -25.24 8.95 7.07
N ALA A 263 -24.49 9.31 6.01
CA ALA A 263 -23.22 10.01 6.16
C ALA A 263 -23.39 11.27 7.04
N LYS A 264 -22.40 11.51 7.90
CA LYS A 264 -22.35 12.61 8.88
C LYS A 264 -21.52 13.80 8.41
N ILE A 265 -20.96 13.73 7.21
CA ILE A 265 -20.31 14.87 6.55
C ILE A 265 -21.32 16.00 6.28
N THR A 266 -20.88 17.24 6.41
CA THR A 266 -21.69 18.42 6.07
C THR A 266 -21.46 18.90 4.64
N GLU A 267 -20.27 18.64 4.11
CA GLU A 267 -19.83 18.97 2.76
C GLU A 267 -19.09 17.77 2.17
N ILE A 268 -19.36 17.48 0.91
CA ILE A 268 -18.69 16.41 0.17
C ILE A 268 -17.31 16.91 -0.29
N PRO A 269 -16.22 16.15 -0.09
CA PRO A 269 -14.92 16.54 -0.64
C PRO A 269 -15.02 16.74 -2.15
N LYS A 270 -14.67 17.94 -2.63
CA LYS A 270 -14.79 18.32 -4.06
C LYS A 270 -14.02 17.39 -5.01
N ASP A 271 -13.00 16.72 -4.50
CA ASP A 271 -12.10 15.87 -5.27
C ASP A 271 -12.36 14.37 -5.03
N LEU A 272 -13.45 14.03 -4.34
CA LEU A 272 -13.84 12.65 -4.00
C LEU A 272 -13.87 11.74 -5.24
N PHE A 273 -14.37 12.24 -6.37
CA PHE A 273 -14.53 11.47 -7.60
C PHE A 273 -13.47 11.76 -8.68
N LYS A 274 -12.36 12.43 -8.35
CA LYS A 274 -11.35 12.83 -9.35
C LYS A 274 -10.72 11.66 -10.13
N ASN A 275 -10.75 10.45 -9.58
CA ASN A 275 -10.18 9.25 -10.20
C ASN A 275 -11.20 8.44 -11.01
N LYS A 276 -12.49 8.78 -11.00
CA LYS A 276 -13.58 7.94 -11.54
C LYS A 276 -13.67 8.02 -13.07
N ARG A 277 -12.86 7.23 -13.77
CA ARG A 277 -12.86 7.12 -15.24
C ARG A 277 -13.43 5.77 -15.67
N GLY A 278 -14.14 5.74 -16.81
CA GLY A 278 -14.70 4.50 -17.37
C GLY A 278 -15.81 3.83 -16.54
N ILE A 279 -16.33 4.49 -15.51
CA ILE A 279 -17.42 3.99 -14.66
C ILE A 279 -18.77 4.53 -15.14
N LYS A 280 -19.79 3.67 -15.19
CA LYS A 280 -21.13 4.01 -15.67
C LYS A 280 -22.11 4.47 -14.58
N ASP A 281 -21.82 4.12 -13.33
CA ASP A 281 -22.58 4.51 -12.15
C ASP A 281 -21.64 5.15 -11.12
N ILE A 282 -22.19 5.91 -10.20
CA ILE A 282 -21.44 6.68 -9.21
C ILE A 282 -21.86 6.34 -7.77
N SER A 283 -20.95 6.59 -6.83
CA SER A 283 -21.21 6.45 -5.38
C SER A 283 -22.37 7.35 -4.94
N ARG A 284 -23.05 6.94 -3.87
CA ARG A 284 -24.33 7.51 -3.43
C ARG A 284 -24.27 7.92 -1.97
N PHE A 285 -24.90 9.03 -1.63
CA PHE A 285 -25.17 9.49 -0.28
C PHE A 285 -26.66 9.32 -0.01
N ILE A 286 -27.00 8.33 0.82
CA ILE A 286 -28.39 7.90 1.06
C ILE A 286 -28.80 8.24 2.48
N GLU A 287 -29.94 8.90 2.65
CA GLU A 287 -30.45 9.37 3.95
C GLU A 287 -29.41 10.22 4.72
N SER A 288 -28.50 10.89 3.99
CA SER A 288 -27.43 11.72 4.54
C SER A 288 -27.94 13.12 4.85
N LYS A 289 -28.68 13.24 5.96
CA LYS A 289 -29.35 14.48 6.35
C LYS A 289 -28.42 15.61 6.76
N THR A 290 -27.12 15.38 6.97
CA THR A 290 -26.19 16.44 7.38
C THR A 290 -25.61 17.22 6.20
N ILE A 291 -25.70 16.69 4.97
CA ILE A 291 -25.15 17.32 3.77
C ILE A 291 -26.01 18.53 3.40
N LYS A 292 -25.37 19.70 3.29
CA LYS A 292 -26.06 20.97 2.96
C LYS A 292 -25.80 21.49 1.56
N SER A 293 -24.67 21.10 0.97
CA SER A 293 -24.24 21.56 -0.35
C SER A 293 -23.50 20.46 -1.10
N ILE A 294 -23.53 20.57 -2.43
CA ILE A 294 -22.76 19.73 -3.34
C ILE A 294 -21.74 20.62 -4.05
N PRO A 295 -20.45 20.23 -4.13
CA PRO A 295 -19.47 20.94 -4.94
C PRO A 295 -19.88 20.96 -6.43
N GLU A 296 -19.86 22.12 -7.07
CA GLU A 296 -20.27 22.27 -8.48
C GLU A 296 -19.49 21.35 -9.43
N ASP A 297 -18.18 21.16 -9.18
CA ASP A 297 -17.30 20.33 -10.01
C ASP A 297 -17.22 18.85 -9.56
N LEU A 298 -18.11 18.38 -8.66
CA LEU A 298 -18.00 17.04 -8.04
C LEU A 298 -17.92 15.91 -9.08
N PHE A 299 -18.64 16.02 -10.20
CA PHE A 299 -18.68 14.99 -11.25
C PHE A 299 -17.87 15.34 -12.51
N LYS A 300 -17.05 16.40 -12.46
CA LYS A 300 -16.31 16.91 -13.63
C LYS A 300 -15.39 15.87 -14.28
N GLU A 301 -14.73 15.06 -13.47
CA GLU A 301 -13.77 14.03 -13.94
C GLU A 301 -14.45 12.69 -14.26
N CYS A 302 -15.78 12.64 -14.33
CA CYS A 302 -16.56 11.41 -14.52
C CYS A 302 -17.37 11.40 -15.84
N PRO A 303 -16.73 11.54 -17.01
CA PRO A 303 -17.44 11.76 -18.29
C PRO A 303 -18.23 10.54 -18.77
N ASP A 304 -17.95 9.35 -18.24
CA ASP A 304 -18.52 8.08 -18.68
C ASP A 304 -19.77 7.64 -17.90
N ILE A 305 -20.22 8.42 -16.91
CA ILE A 305 -21.43 8.12 -16.15
C ILE A 305 -22.63 8.06 -17.11
N GLU A 306 -23.38 6.96 -17.04
CA GLU A 306 -24.62 6.74 -17.77
C GLU A 306 -25.84 6.88 -16.87
N ARG A 307 -25.69 6.74 -15.54
CA ARG A 307 -26.81 6.78 -14.60
C ARG A 307 -26.43 7.43 -13.27
N PHE A 308 -27.33 8.28 -12.76
CA PHE A 308 -27.37 8.74 -11.38
C PHE A 308 -28.56 8.13 -10.65
N SER A 309 -28.35 6.99 -9.99
CA SER A 309 -29.38 6.32 -9.19
C SER A 309 -29.24 6.69 -7.73
N GLU A 310 -30.25 7.33 -7.15
CA GLU A 310 -30.38 7.64 -5.72
C GLU A 310 -29.17 8.41 -5.15
N THR A 311 -28.39 9.11 -5.98
CA THR A 311 -27.08 9.66 -5.60
C THR A 311 -27.11 10.58 -4.36
N PHE A 312 -28.20 11.31 -4.17
CA PHE A 312 -28.46 12.18 -3.01
C PHE A 312 -29.87 11.94 -2.44
N SER A 313 -30.37 10.70 -2.53
CA SER A 313 -31.71 10.36 -2.04
C SER A 313 -31.76 10.47 -0.51
N GLY A 314 -32.74 11.20 0.03
CA GLY A 314 -32.90 11.42 1.47
C GLY A 314 -31.94 12.45 2.07
N CYS A 315 -31.24 13.24 1.25
CA CYS A 315 -30.46 14.39 1.71
C CYS A 315 -31.35 15.60 2.01
N GLU A 316 -32.23 15.47 3.02
CA GLU A 316 -33.32 16.42 3.35
C GLU A 316 -32.89 17.85 3.75
N ASN A 317 -31.59 18.10 3.96
CA ASN A 317 -31.06 19.43 4.29
C ASN A 317 -30.18 20.02 3.18
N LEU A 318 -30.15 19.39 2.00
CA LEU A 318 -29.46 19.94 0.84
C LEU A 318 -30.20 21.19 0.36
N GLU A 319 -29.55 22.35 0.40
CA GLU A 319 -30.22 23.64 0.22
C GLU A 319 -30.46 23.99 -1.26
N SER A 320 -29.55 23.57 -2.14
CA SER A 320 -29.62 23.84 -3.58
C SER A 320 -28.81 22.83 -4.39
N ILE A 321 -29.14 22.75 -5.69
CA ILE A 321 -28.39 21.96 -6.67
C ILE A 321 -27.56 22.94 -7.52
N PRO A 322 -26.23 22.80 -7.60
CA PRO A 322 -25.39 23.65 -8.44
C PRO A 322 -25.79 23.58 -9.92
N GLU A 323 -25.83 24.73 -10.60
CA GLU A 323 -26.29 24.84 -11.99
C GLU A 323 -25.48 23.97 -12.97
N ASN A 324 -24.17 23.90 -12.77
CA ASN A 324 -23.26 23.15 -13.65
C ASN A 324 -22.90 21.75 -13.13
N LEU A 325 -23.60 21.23 -12.11
CA LEU A 325 -23.24 19.96 -11.45
C LEU A 325 -23.03 18.80 -12.42
N PHE A 326 -23.85 18.71 -13.46
CA PHE A 326 -23.84 17.62 -14.45
C PHE A 326 -23.27 18.02 -15.83
N LYS A 327 -22.65 19.21 -15.94
CA LYS A 327 -22.22 19.79 -17.22
C LYS A 327 -21.32 18.87 -18.06
N TYR A 328 -20.48 18.07 -17.40
CA TYR A 328 -19.49 17.22 -18.06
C TYR A 328 -19.98 15.77 -18.27
N ASN A 329 -21.09 15.37 -17.66
CA ASN A 329 -21.60 13.99 -17.69
C ASN A 329 -22.56 13.79 -18.89
N THR A 330 -22.06 14.06 -20.08
CA THR A 330 -22.86 14.11 -21.33
C THR A 330 -23.43 12.75 -21.77
N LYS A 331 -22.96 11.64 -21.18
CA LYS A 331 -23.44 10.28 -21.46
C LYS A 331 -24.59 9.83 -20.57
N VAL A 332 -25.04 10.66 -19.63
CA VAL A 332 -26.11 10.31 -18.70
C VAL A 332 -27.41 10.09 -19.47
N LYS A 333 -28.03 8.94 -19.21
CA LYS A 333 -29.31 8.50 -19.77
C LYS A 333 -30.42 8.55 -18.73
N GLU A 334 -30.08 8.50 -17.45
CA GLU A 334 -31.05 8.33 -16.38
C GLU A 334 -30.64 9.06 -15.09
N PHE A 335 -31.61 9.80 -14.53
CA PHE A 335 -31.58 10.34 -13.16
C PHE A 335 -32.71 9.69 -12.36
N TYR A 336 -32.43 8.55 -11.76
CA TYR A 336 -33.43 7.80 -10.99
C TYR A 336 -33.35 8.19 -9.52
N GLN A 337 -34.39 8.86 -9.00
CA GLN A 337 -34.48 9.27 -7.60
C GLN A 337 -33.25 10.05 -7.08
N THR A 338 -32.49 10.69 -7.95
CA THR A 338 -31.18 11.29 -7.64
C THR A 338 -31.24 12.28 -6.48
N PHE A 339 -32.31 13.08 -6.41
CA PHE A 339 -32.56 14.07 -5.36
C PHE A 339 -33.91 13.82 -4.66
N SER A 340 -34.35 12.56 -4.59
CA SER A 340 -35.59 12.22 -3.90
C SER A 340 -35.48 12.63 -2.43
N ARG A 341 -36.53 13.26 -1.87
CA ARG A 341 -36.54 13.71 -0.45
C ARG A 341 -35.38 14.66 -0.09
N MET A 342 -35.07 15.59 -0.99
CA MET A 342 -34.26 16.80 -0.72
C MET A 342 -35.10 17.87 -0.03
#